data_AF-H8KD24-F1
#
_entry.id   AF-H8KD24-F1
#
_cell.length_a   1.000
_cell.length_b   1.000
_cell.length_c   1.000
_cell.angle_alpha   90.00
_cell.angle_beta   90.00
_cell.angle_gamma   90.00
#
_symmetry.space_group_name_H-M   'P 1'
#
loop_
_entity.id
_entity.type
_entity.pdbx_description
1 polymer ?
#
loop_
_entity_poly.entity_id
_entity_poly.type
_entity_poly.pdbx_seq_one_letter_code
_entity_poly.pdbx_strand_id
1 'polypeptide(L)' 'MTQLLDLIIPGDVLYEEFIKPLNISQNQLACDIDVPPNHIHAISA' A
#
# COMPACT_ATOMS: atom_id res chain seq x y z
N MET A 1 -2.33 4.66 -32.01
CA MET A 1 -2.78 5.50 -30.87
C MET A 1 -1.95 5.09 -29.67
N THR A 2 -1.22 6.01 -29.06
CA THR A 2 -0.49 5.76 -27.80
C THR A 2 -1.49 5.87 -26.66
N GLN A 3 -1.73 4.76 -25.96
CA GLN A 3 -2.53 4.77 -24.74
C GLN A 3 -1.62 5.22 -23.59
N LEU A 4 -2.05 6.26 -22.87
CA LEU A 4 -1.46 6.61 -21.58
C LEU A 4 -2.04 5.64 -20.56
N LEU A 5 -1.17 5.00 -19.77
CA LEU A 5 -1.58 4.21 -18.63
C LEU A 5 -1.95 5.15 -17.48
N ASP A 6 -3.00 4.82 -16.76
CA ASP A 6 -3.35 5.52 -15.54
C ASP A 6 -2.24 5.34 -14.51
N LEU A 7 -1.92 6.41 -13.79
CA LEU A 7 -0.98 6.38 -12.68
C LEU A 7 -1.57 5.54 -11.55
N ILE A 8 -1.00 4.37 -11.33
CA ILE A 8 -1.34 3.52 -10.19
C ILE A 8 -0.47 3.97 -9.02
N ILE A 9 -1.11 4.46 -7.95
CA ILE A 9 -0.42 4.86 -6.73
C ILE A 9 -0.10 3.58 -5.93
N PRO A 10 1.16 3.35 -5.55
CA PRO A 10 1.55 2.14 -4.81
C PRO A 10 0.75 1.93 -3.51
N GLY A 11 0.33 3.00 -2.84
CA GLY A 11 -0.52 2.93 -1.64
C GLY A 11 -1.91 2.35 -1.90
N ASP A 12 -2.49 2.60 -3.08
CA ASP A 12 -3.78 2.03 -3.46
C ASP A 12 -3.66 0.52 -3.72
N VAL A 13 -2.56 0.10 -4.36
CA VAL A 13 -2.23 -1.32 -4.55
C VAL A 13 -2.03 -2.02 -3.22
N LEU A 14 -1.27 -1.41 -2.30
CA LEU A 14 -1.08 -1.92 -0.95
C LEU A 14 -2.42 -2.14 -0.25
N TYR A 15 -3.33 -1.16 -0.35
CA TYR A 15 -4.63 -1.24 0.31
C TYR A 15 -5.52 -2.33 -0.30
N GLU A 16 -5.70 -2.32 -1.62
CA GLU A 16 -6.64 -3.22 -2.31
C GLU A 16 -6.12 -4.66 -2.41
N GLU A 17 -4.81 -4.88 -2.55
CA GLU A 17 -4.24 -6.23 -2.72
C GLU A 17 -3.73 -6.87 -1.42
N PHE A 18 -3.43 -6.09 -0.38
CA PHE A 18 -2.87 -6.63 0.87
C PHE A 18 -3.74 -6.33 2.09
N ILE A 19 -4.01 -5.06 2.40
CA ILE A 19 -4.71 -4.66 3.63
C ILE A 19 -6.15 -5.21 3.67
N LYS A 20 -6.92 -4.98 2.60
CA LYS A 20 -8.32 -5.39 2.50
C LYS A 20 -8.51 -6.90 2.39
N PRO A 21 -7.72 -7.66 1.59
CA PRO A 21 -7.86 -9.11 1.52
C PRO A 21 -7.40 -9.84 2.80
N LEU A 22 -6.37 -9.31 3.48
CA LEU A 22 -5.86 -9.92 4.72
C LEU A 22 -6.61 -9.43 5.97
N ASN A 23 -7.46 -8.40 5.85
CA ASN A 23 -8.19 -7.79 6.95
C ASN A 23 -7.28 -7.36 8.13
N ILE A 24 -6.14 -6.76 7.78
CA ILE A 24 -5.17 -6.21 8.73
C ILE A 24 -5.11 -4.69 8.58
N SER A 25 -4.56 -4.00 9.57
CA SER A 25 -4.25 -2.56 9.44
C SER A 25 -2.85 -2.37 8.85
N GLN A 26 -2.57 -1.20 8.28
CA GLN A 26 -1.21 -0.82 7.85
C GLN A 26 -0.20 -0.88 9.00
N ASN A 27 -0.62 -0.54 10.21
CA ASN A 27 0.25 -0.64 11.40
C ASN A 27 0.57 -2.09 11.74
N GLN A 28 -0.42 -3.00 11.61
CA GLN A 28 -0.20 -4.42 11.81
C GLN A 28 0.80 -4.95 10.78
N LEU A 29 0.59 -4.61 9.50
CA LEU A 29 1.53 -4.97 8.43
C LEU A 29 2.95 -4.44 8.72
N ALA A 30 3.07 -3.19 9.16
CA ALA A 30 4.35 -2.58 9.49
C ALA A 30 5.07 -3.33 10.62
N CYS A 31 4.35 -3.68 11.69
CA CYS A 31 4.88 -4.51 12.78
C CYS A 31 5.30 -5.90 12.29
N ASP A 32 4.50 -6.53 11.43
CA ASP A 32 4.74 -7.90 10.96
C ASP A 32 5.98 -8.01 10.07
N ILE A 33 6.31 -6.95 9.32
CA ILE A 33 7.52 -6.88 8.47
C ILE A 33 8.69 -6.13 9.13
N ASP A 34 8.57 -5.80 10.42
CA ASP A 34 9.59 -5.12 11.23
C ASP A 34 10.04 -3.76 10.65
N VAL A 35 9.08 -2.97 10.13
CA VAL A 35 9.31 -1.60 9.65
C VAL A 35 8.54 -0.57 10.48
N PRO A 36 9.05 0.66 10.61
CA PRO A 36 8.30 1.75 11.21
C PRO A 36 6.99 2.02 10.45
N PRO A 37 5.84 2.23 11.12
CA PRO A 37 4.56 2.53 10.47
C PRO A 37 4.60 3.73 9.51
N ASN A 38 5.48 4.69 9.78
CA ASN A 38 5.68 5.88 8.95
C ASN A 38 6.18 5.55 7.54
N HIS A 39 6.86 4.41 7.33
CA HIS A 39 7.30 3.99 6.00
C HIS A 39 6.14 3.55 5.10
N ILE A 40 5.10 2.95 5.68
CA ILE A 40 3.91 2.56 4.91
C ILE A 40 3.15 3.82 4.46
N HIS A 41 3.06 4.84 5.31
CA HIS A 41 2.42 6.11 4.97
C HIS A 41 3.12 6.88 3.82
N ALA A 42 4.44 6.71 3.67
CA ALA A 42 5.20 7.32 2.59
C ALA A 42 4.89 6.71 1.21
N ILE A 43 4.26 5.54 1.16
CA ILE A 43 3.88 4.84 -0.08
C ILE A 43 2.50 5.32 -0.59
N SER A 44 1.68 5.89 0.30
CA SER A 44 0.32 6.38 0.01
C SER A 44 0.21 7.87 -0.30
N ALA A 45 1.31 8.62 -0.29
CA ALA A 45 1.37 10.05 -0.58
C ALA A 45 2.11 10.32 -1.91
#